data_AF-W6MP02-F1
#
_entry.id   AF-W6MP02-F1
#
_cell.length_a   1.000
_cell.length_b   1.000
_cell.length_c   1.000
_cell.angle_alpha   90.00
_cell.angle_beta   90.00
_cell.angle_gamma   90.00
#
_symmetry.space_group_name_H-M   'P 1'
#
loop_
_entity.id
_entity.type
_entity.pdbx_description
1 polymer ?
#
loop_
_entity_poly.entity_id
_entity_poly.type
_entity_poly.pdbx_seq_one_letter_code
_entity_poly.pdbx_strand_id
1 'polypeptide(L)'
;MITPPLEQVLSDNAPEPYHLEAFSEFLASRHCIENLEFYQILTGFMSQGMETSIPDIQRWKLLFQNFIVYDSPREINIPCSLRTAVTADEIPRLETLQDLLSTVKLLLHSAYLEFVSQFCSNMSSGSLSSMEETNSIISPNNTSRNHSVSSNGSANVKESSWKKMGKKLKWRRSSNGSFEETVQNQQGEVFTTN
;
A
#
# COMPACT_ATOMS: atom_id res chain seq x y z
N MET A 1 3.32 -23.03 -7.28
CA MET A 1 3.16 -21.94 -6.30
C MET A 1 1.69 -21.64 -6.14
N ILE A 2 1.23 -21.35 -4.93
CA ILE A 2 -0.15 -20.89 -4.68
C ILE A 2 -0.11 -19.36 -4.78
N THR A 3 -0.83 -18.80 -5.74
CA THR A 3 -1.01 -17.34 -5.86
C THR A 3 -2.01 -16.89 -4.78
N PRO A 4 -1.64 -15.96 -3.89
CA PRO A 4 -2.56 -15.47 -2.88
C PRO A 4 -3.68 -14.62 -3.52
N PRO A 5 -4.83 -14.46 -2.86
CA PRO A 5 -5.82 -13.45 -3.23
C PRO A 5 -5.26 -12.03 -3.04
N LEU A 6 -5.78 -11.07 -3.81
CA LEU A 6 -5.39 -9.66 -3.73
C LEU A 6 -5.51 -9.12 -2.31
N GLU A 7 -6.56 -9.48 -1.59
CA GLU A 7 -6.84 -9.02 -0.23
C GLU A 7 -5.74 -9.38 0.76
N GLN A 8 -5.09 -10.54 0.59
CA GLN A 8 -3.96 -10.93 1.44
C GLN A 8 -2.74 -10.05 1.16
N VAL A 9 -2.51 -9.66 -0.10
CA VAL A 9 -1.44 -8.73 -0.47
C VAL A 9 -1.75 -7.32 0.04
N LEU A 10 -2.99 -6.84 -0.13
CA LEU A 10 -3.41 -5.52 0.34
C LEU A 10 -3.38 -5.37 1.86
N SER A 11 -3.55 -6.47 2.59
CA SER A 11 -3.45 -6.52 4.06
C SER A 11 -2.06 -6.87 4.58
N ASP A 12 -1.07 -7.06 3.70
CA ASP A 12 0.31 -7.44 4.04
C ASP A 12 0.42 -8.79 4.79
N ASN A 13 -0.49 -9.73 4.50
CA ASN A 13 -0.53 -11.09 5.09
C ASN A 13 -0.27 -12.19 4.05
N ALA A 14 0.15 -11.82 2.84
CA ALA A 14 0.43 -12.78 1.79
C ALA A 14 1.82 -13.45 1.99
N PRO A 15 1.99 -14.70 1.55
CA PRO A 15 3.26 -15.41 1.63
C PRO A 15 4.29 -14.81 0.67
N GLU A 16 5.57 -14.93 1.02
CA GLU A 16 6.69 -14.54 0.16
C GLU A 16 6.57 -15.23 -1.23
N PRO A 17 6.85 -14.52 -2.35
CA PRO A 17 7.36 -13.15 -2.49
C PRO A 17 6.28 -12.06 -2.57
N TYR A 18 5.01 -12.41 -2.36
CA TYR A 18 3.89 -11.50 -2.55
C TYR A 18 3.63 -10.72 -1.26
N HIS A 19 4.14 -9.50 -1.15
CA HIS A 19 3.85 -8.60 -0.04
C HIS A 19 3.41 -7.21 -0.56
N LEU A 20 2.81 -6.41 0.31
CA LEU A 20 2.24 -5.12 -0.08
C LEU A 20 3.29 -4.20 -0.70
N GLU A 21 4.50 -4.19 -0.14
CA GLU A 21 5.60 -3.35 -0.64
C GLU A 21 5.99 -3.69 -2.09
N ALA A 22 6.15 -4.97 -2.45
CA ALA A 22 6.47 -5.40 -3.80
C ALA A 22 5.36 -5.03 -4.79
N PHE A 23 4.10 -5.21 -4.39
CA PHE A 23 2.97 -4.80 -5.23
C PHE A 23 2.90 -3.27 -5.38
N SER A 24 3.21 -2.51 -4.33
CA SER A 24 3.26 -1.05 -4.40
C SER A 24 4.38 -0.55 -5.33
N GLU A 25 5.54 -1.19 -5.33
CA GLU A 25 6.64 -0.88 -6.25
C GLU A 25 6.26 -1.22 -7.70
N PHE A 26 5.57 -2.35 -7.90
CA PHE A 26 5.03 -2.71 -9.20
C PHE A 26 4.06 -1.64 -9.73
N LEU A 27 3.07 -1.23 -8.93
CA LEU A 27 2.13 -0.18 -9.32
C LEU A 27 2.83 1.16 -9.61
N ALA A 28 3.85 1.51 -8.82
CA ALA A 28 4.66 2.70 -9.07
C ALA A 28 5.42 2.62 -10.40
N SER A 29 5.97 1.45 -10.75
CA SER A 29 6.65 1.23 -12.05
C SER A 29 5.69 1.29 -13.24
N ARG A 30 4.41 1.00 -13.02
CA ARG A 30 3.33 1.06 -14.01
C ARG A 30 2.57 2.40 -14.01
N HIS A 31 3.01 3.36 -13.20
CA HIS A 31 2.35 4.66 -13.03
C HIS A 31 0.86 4.55 -12.64
N CYS A 32 0.50 3.55 -11.82
CA CYS A 32 -0.88 3.32 -11.38
C CYS A 32 -1.02 3.15 -9.85
N ILE A 33 -0.06 3.71 -9.10
CA ILE A 33 0.00 3.66 -7.63
C ILE A 33 -1.13 4.45 -6.95
N GLU A 34 -1.70 5.44 -7.65
CA GLU A 34 -2.83 6.23 -7.19
C GLU A 34 -4.08 5.39 -6.90
N ASN A 35 -4.26 4.26 -7.58
CA ASN A 35 -5.34 3.32 -7.29
C ASN A 35 -5.21 2.72 -5.88
N LEU A 36 -3.99 2.34 -5.47
CA LEU A 36 -3.74 1.77 -4.15
C LEU A 36 -3.93 2.82 -3.06
N GLU A 37 -3.42 4.02 -3.28
CA GLU A 37 -3.55 5.12 -2.34
C GLU A 37 -5.01 5.55 -2.17
N PHE A 38 -5.76 5.67 -3.27
CA PHE A 38 -7.20 5.94 -3.21
C PHE A 38 -7.95 4.87 -2.42
N TYR A 39 -7.68 3.59 -2.72
CA TYR A 39 -8.29 2.47 -2.01
C TYR A 39 -8.06 2.54 -0.49
N GLN A 40 -6.83 2.77 -0.05
CA GLN A 40 -6.49 2.86 1.37
C GLN A 40 -7.15 4.06 2.05
N ILE A 41 -7.12 5.23 1.40
CA ILE A 41 -7.70 6.46 1.96
C ILE A 41 -9.21 6.33 2.06
N LEU A 42 -9.87 5.82 1.02
CA LEU A 42 -11.32 5.62 0.97
C LEU A 42 -11.78 4.57 1.98
N THR A 43 -11.09 3.43 2.08
CA THR A 43 -11.38 2.40 3.10
C THR A 43 -11.30 3.00 4.50
N GLY A 44 -10.21 3.73 4.79
CA GLY A 44 -10.04 4.38 6.09
C GLY A 44 -11.04 5.51 6.35
N PHE A 45 -11.52 6.19 5.31
CA PHE A 45 -12.58 7.21 5.42
C PHE A 45 -13.91 6.56 5.84
N MET A 46 -14.27 5.44 5.19
CA MET A 46 -15.49 4.70 5.50
C MET A 46 -15.45 4.07 6.90
N SER A 47 -14.32 3.49 7.31
CA SER A 47 -14.18 2.92 8.66
C SER A 47 -14.29 3.97 9.76
N GLN A 48 -13.68 5.15 9.56
CA GLN A 48 -13.73 6.23 10.54
C GLN A 48 -15.12 6.89 10.63
N GLY A 49 -15.85 7.00 9.52
CA GLY A 49 -17.23 7.47 9.55
C GLY A 49 -18.19 6.55 10.31
N MET A 50 -17.80 5.29 10.51
CA MET A 50 -18.54 4.33 11.33
C MET A 50 -18.22 4.47 12.83
N GLU A 51 -16.98 4.87 13.17
CA GLU A 51 -16.51 5.02 14.55
C GLU A 51 -16.76 6.44 15.12
N THR A 52 -16.69 7.45 14.26
CA THR A 52 -16.88 8.86 14.62
C THR A 52 -18.26 9.34 14.18
N SER A 53 -18.98 10.01 15.07
CA SER A 53 -20.36 10.48 14.80
C SER A 53 -20.42 11.64 13.79
N ILE A 54 -19.28 12.17 13.36
CA ILE A 54 -19.20 13.34 12.47
C ILE A 54 -18.28 13.01 11.28
N PRO A 55 -18.83 12.85 10.07
CA PRO A 55 -18.03 12.55 8.89
C PRO A 55 -17.27 13.80 8.41
N ASP A 56 -15.97 13.65 8.13
CA ASP A 56 -15.03 14.74 7.82
C ASP A 56 -15.13 15.20 6.36
N ILE A 57 -15.89 16.27 6.13
CA ILE A 57 -16.06 16.87 4.79
C ILE A 57 -14.75 17.39 4.21
N GLN A 58 -13.80 17.85 5.03
CA GLN A 58 -12.52 18.37 4.53
C GLN A 58 -11.66 17.24 3.98
N ARG A 59 -11.68 16.09 4.65
CA ARG A 59 -11.03 14.88 4.15
C ARG A 59 -11.65 14.40 2.84
N TRP A 60 -12.97 14.41 2.74
CA TRP A 60 -13.66 14.08 1.48
C TRP A 60 -13.26 15.04 0.35
N LYS A 61 -13.25 16.36 0.60
CA LYS A 61 -12.80 17.37 -0.37
C LYS A 61 -11.40 17.08 -0.91
N LEU A 62 -10.47 16.74 -0.02
CA LEU A 62 -9.10 16.39 -0.42
C LEU A 62 -9.07 15.12 -1.29
N LEU A 63 -9.83 14.08 -0.92
CA LEU A 63 -9.93 12.86 -1.71
C LEU A 63 -10.54 13.15 -3.09
N PHE A 64 -11.63 13.90 -3.14
CA PHE A 64 -12.29 14.28 -4.39
C PHE A 64 -11.34 15.07 -5.32
N GLN A 65 -10.67 16.10 -4.81
CA GLN A 65 -9.75 16.94 -5.59
C GLN A 65 -8.53 16.16 -6.12
N ASN A 66 -7.98 15.25 -5.33
CA ASN A 66 -6.77 14.53 -5.72
C ASN A 66 -7.05 13.35 -6.65
N PHE A 67 -8.23 12.73 -6.60
CA PHE A 67 -8.45 11.46 -7.29
C PHE A 67 -9.65 11.44 -8.24
N ILE A 68 -10.63 12.31 -8.06
CA ILE A 68 -11.91 12.24 -8.79
C ILE A 68 -12.07 13.37 -9.79
N VAL A 69 -11.57 14.57 -9.47
CA VAL A 69 -11.60 15.75 -10.34
C VAL A 69 -10.88 15.44 -11.66
N TYR A 70 -11.50 15.88 -12.77
CA TYR A 70 -10.91 15.82 -14.10
C TYR A 70 -9.55 16.50 -14.15
N ASP A 71 -8.64 15.91 -14.92
CA ASP A 71 -7.27 16.42 -15.14
C ASP A 71 -6.44 16.48 -13.86
N SER A 72 -6.87 15.79 -12.80
CA SER A 72 -6.06 15.63 -11.61
C SER A 72 -4.85 14.74 -11.94
N PRO A 73 -3.62 15.08 -11.52
CA PRO A 73 -2.44 14.26 -11.81
C PRO A 73 -2.50 12.86 -11.17
N ARG A 74 -3.46 12.62 -10.28
CA ARG A 74 -3.73 11.35 -9.59
C ARG A 74 -5.17 10.89 -9.84
N GLU A 75 -5.80 11.36 -10.92
CA GLU A 75 -7.14 10.96 -11.33
C GLU A 75 -7.21 9.43 -11.52
N ILE A 76 -8.15 8.78 -10.83
CA ILE A 76 -8.41 7.35 -11.00
C ILE A 76 -9.38 7.12 -12.14
N ASN A 77 -9.19 6.01 -12.87
CA ASN A 77 -10.03 5.64 -14.00
C ASN A 77 -11.37 5.03 -13.56
N ILE A 78 -12.31 5.89 -13.14
CA ILE A 78 -13.67 5.49 -12.74
C ILE A 78 -14.71 5.78 -13.84
N PRO A 79 -15.82 5.01 -13.89
CA PRO A 79 -16.94 5.31 -14.77
C PRO A 79 -17.47 6.73 -14.59
N CYS A 80 -17.84 7.37 -15.70
CA CYS A 80 -18.39 8.73 -15.71
C CYS A 80 -19.62 8.86 -14.80
N SER A 81 -20.49 7.85 -14.78
CA SER A 81 -21.68 7.82 -13.92
C SER A 81 -21.35 7.99 -12.43
N LEU A 82 -20.31 7.30 -11.94
CA LEU A 82 -19.87 7.42 -10.55
C LEU A 82 -19.24 8.78 -10.27
N ARG A 83 -18.44 9.31 -11.20
CA ARG A 83 -17.85 10.65 -11.07
C ARG A 83 -18.93 11.72 -10.97
N THR A 84 -19.96 11.65 -11.81
CA THR A 84 -21.09 12.61 -11.79
C THR A 84 -22.01 12.45 -10.58
N ALA A 85 -21.98 11.30 -9.91
CA ALA A 85 -22.79 11.04 -8.72
C ALA A 85 -22.19 11.65 -7.43
N VAL A 86 -20.97 12.19 -7.50
CA VAL A 86 -20.25 12.72 -6.34
C VAL A 86 -19.80 14.17 -6.56
N THR A 87 -19.77 14.96 -5.51
CA THR A 87 -19.32 16.36 -5.55
C THR A 87 -18.33 16.63 -4.42
N ALA A 88 -17.54 17.70 -4.48
CA ALA A 88 -16.59 18.03 -3.43
C ALA A 88 -17.28 18.47 -2.12
N ASP A 89 -18.44 19.11 -2.21
CA ASP A 89 -19.06 19.81 -1.09
C ASP A 89 -20.00 18.95 -0.25
N GLU A 90 -20.27 17.73 -0.69
CA GLU A 90 -21.15 16.78 -0.01
C GLU A 90 -20.51 15.40 0.06
N ILE A 91 -20.62 14.76 1.22
CA ILE A 91 -20.15 13.38 1.40
C ILE A 91 -21.15 12.44 0.71
N PRO A 92 -20.71 11.61 -0.26
CA PRO A 92 -21.60 10.70 -0.96
C PRO A 92 -22.27 9.70 -0.03
N ARG A 93 -23.41 9.18 -0.47
CA ARG A 93 -24.08 8.07 0.23
C ARG A 93 -23.19 6.83 0.27
N LEU A 94 -23.43 5.98 1.27
CA LEU A 94 -22.64 4.79 1.53
C LEU A 94 -22.56 3.88 0.29
N GLU A 95 -23.64 3.73 -0.45
CA GLU A 95 -23.71 2.91 -1.65
C GLU A 95 -22.75 3.43 -2.73
N THR A 96 -22.69 4.74 -2.93
CA THR A 96 -21.79 5.37 -3.90
C THR A 96 -20.32 5.22 -3.48
N LEU A 97 -20.02 5.28 -2.18
CA LEU A 97 -18.68 5.02 -1.67
C LEU A 97 -18.29 3.54 -1.87
N GLN A 98 -19.22 2.61 -1.68
CA GLN A 98 -19.01 1.19 -1.95
C GLN A 98 -18.79 0.91 -3.44
N ASP A 99 -19.49 1.61 -4.32
CA ASP A 99 -19.30 1.50 -5.77
C ASP A 99 -17.92 2.03 -6.20
N LEU A 100 -17.48 3.16 -5.64
CA LEU A 100 -16.13 3.69 -5.84
C LEU A 100 -15.07 2.69 -5.36
N LEU A 101 -15.28 2.09 -4.19
CA LEU A 101 -14.38 1.10 -3.62
C LEU A 101 -14.30 -0.17 -4.48
N SER A 102 -15.44 -0.63 -4.98
CA SER A 102 -15.52 -1.80 -5.86
C SER A 102 -14.83 -1.54 -7.19
N THR A 103 -14.98 -0.33 -7.74
CA THR A 103 -14.33 0.09 -8.98
C THR A 103 -12.81 0.11 -8.81
N VAL A 104 -12.29 0.76 -7.77
CA VAL A 104 -10.82 0.79 -7.56
C VAL A 104 -10.25 -0.59 -7.23
N LYS A 105 -10.99 -1.44 -6.52
CA LYS A 105 -10.61 -2.85 -6.31
C LYS A 105 -10.49 -3.60 -7.63
N LEU A 106 -11.38 -3.37 -8.59
CA LEU A 106 -11.30 -3.98 -9.92
C LEU A 106 -10.05 -3.52 -10.69
N LEU A 107 -9.70 -2.23 -10.61
CA LEU A 107 -8.46 -1.70 -11.19
C LEU A 107 -7.22 -2.36 -10.57
N LEU A 108 -7.19 -2.45 -9.23
CA LEU A 108 -6.11 -3.11 -8.49
C LEU A 108 -6.01 -4.60 -8.81
N HIS A 109 -7.14 -5.28 -8.96
CA HIS A 109 -7.17 -6.70 -9.33
C HIS A 109 -6.60 -6.92 -10.73
N SER A 110 -6.90 -6.05 -11.68
CA SER A 110 -6.34 -6.12 -13.03
C SER A 110 -4.81 -5.99 -13.00
N ALA A 111 -4.29 -4.98 -12.29
CA ALA A 111 -2.85 -4.81 -12.11
C ALA A 111 -2.19 -5.97 -11.34
N TYR A 112 -2.92 -6.58 -10.40
CA TYR A 112 -2.45 -7.71 -9.62
C TYR A 112 -2.24 -8.97 -10.48
N LEU A 113 -3.11 -9.23 -11.45
CA LEU A 113 -2.92 -10.36 -12.37
C LEU A 113 -1.64 -10.21 -13.19
N GLU A 114 -1.33 -8.99 -13.63
CA GLU A 114 -0.07 -8.69 -14.33
C GLU A 114 1.15 -8.84 -13.41
N PHE A 115 1.05 -8.36 -12.16
CA PHE A 115 2.06 -8.54 -11.13
C PHE A 115 2.39 -10.03 -10.94
N VAL A 116 1.38 -10.88 -10.72
CA VAL A 116 1.57 -12.34 -10.58
C VAL A 116 2.20 -12.95 -11.84
N SER A 117 1.74 -12.55 -13.03
CA SER A 117 2.30 -13.03 -14.29
C SER A 117 3.79 -12.71 -14.44
N GLN A 118 4.22 -11.52 -13.98
CA GLN A 118 5.63 -11.12 -13.97
C GLN A 118 6.48 -12.02 -13.07
N PHE A 119 5.99 -12.36 -11.86
CA PHE A 119 6.69 -13.29 -10.96
C PHE A 119 6.80 -14.69 -11.56
N CYS A 120 5.74 -15.21 -12.18
CA CYS A 120 5.79 -16.50 -12.85
C CYS A 120 6.78 -16.50 -14.03
N SER A 121 6.83 -15.42 -14.80
CA SER A 121 7.72 -15.29 -15.96
C SER A 121 9.19 -15.17 -15.56
N ASN A 122 9.49 -14.35 -14.54
CA ASN A 122 10.85 -14.12 -14.05
C ASN A 122 11.48 -15.38 -13.43
N MET A 123 10.68 -16.26 -12.81
CA MET A 123 11.17 -17.53 -12.29
C MET A 123 11.54 -18.50 -13.42
N SER A 124 10.79 -18.49 -14.53
CA SER A 124 11.00 -19.41 -15.65
C SER A 124 12.25 -19.05 -16.47
N SER A 125 12.72 -17.80 -16.41
CA SER A 125 13.92 -17.32 -17.09
C SER A 125 15.18 -17.36 -16.21
N GLY A 126 15.06 -17.64 -14.91
CA GLY A 126 16.19 -17.74 -13.97
C GLY A 126 16.98 -19.07 -14.03
N SER A 127 16.62 -20.01 -14.91
CA SER A 127 17.22 -21.35 -14.99
C SER A 127 18.02 -21.61 -16.27
N LEU A 128 18.80 -20.63 -16.76
CA LEU A 128 19.84 -20.89 -17.77
C LEU A 128 20.98 -19.86 -17.71
N SER A 129 21.83 -19.95 -16.69
CA SER A 129 23.19 -19.39 -16.76
C SER A 129 24.08 -20.11 -15.77
N SER A 130 24.60 -21.27 -16.18
CA SER A 130 25.61 -21.98 -15.43
C SER A 130 26.49 -22.80 -16.38
N MET A 131 27.76 -22.36 -16.51
CA MET A 131 28.98 -23.15 -16.83
C MET A 131 29.09 -23.58 -18.31
N GLU A 132 30.17 -23.44 -19.08
CA GLU A 132 31.63 -23.19 -18.97
C GLU A 132 32.05 -22.56 -20.33
N GLU A 133 33.22 -21.96 -20.59
CA GLU A 133 34.53 -22.60 -20.48
C GLU A 133 35.65 -21.56 -20.65
N THR A 134 36.67 -21.74 -19.83
CA THR A 134 37.95 -21.03 -19.78
C THR A 134 38.85 -21.41 -20.95
N ASN A 135 39.54 -20.44 -21.55
CA ASN A 135 40.88 -20.71 -22.08
C ASN A 135 41.78 -19.47 -22.02
N SER A 136 42.77 -19.58 -21.14
CA SER A 136 43.84 -18.61 -20.89
C SER A 136 44.94 -18.74 -21.94
N ILE A 137 45.36 -17.61 -22.54
CA ILE A 137 46.71 -17.45 -23.11
C ILE A 137 47.30 -16.12 -22.59
N ILE A 138 48.60 -16.17 -22.32
CA ILE A 138 49.41 -15.42 -21.34
C ILE A 138 49.98 -14.09 -21.90
N SER A 139 49.78 -12.98 -21.15
CA SER A 139 50.66 -11.82 -20.78
C SER A 139 51.62 -11.11 -21.78
N PRO A 140 52.28 -9.96 -21.43
CA PRO A 140 52.08 -8.96 -20.34
C PRO A 140 52.13 -7.47 -20.82
N ASN A 141 51.71 -6.51 -19.97
CA ASN A 141 52.57 -5.39 -19.52
C ASN A 141 51.87 -4.32 -18.63
N ASN A 142 52.47 -4.11 -17.46
CA ASN A 142 52.69 -2.86 -16.69
C ASN A 142 51.57 -1.82 -16.53
N THR A 143 51.15 -1.55 -15.28
CA THR A 143 51.83 -0.61 -14.36
C THR A 143 50.98 -0.43 -13.09
N SER A 144 51.63 -0.52 -11.93
CA SER A 144 51.09 -0.26 -10.59
C SER A 144 50.39 1.09 -10.44
N ARG A 145 49.31 1.12 -9.64
CA ARG A 145 49.08 2.14 -8.60
C ARG A 145 47.99 1.67 -7.63
N ASN A 146 48.42 1.44 -6.39
CA ASN A 146 47.59 1.25 -5.20
C ASN A 146 46.80 2.53 -4.90
N HIS A 147 45.52 2.41 -4.54
CA HIS A 147 44.89 3.23 -3.51
C HIS A 147 43.69 2.48 -2.92
N SER A 148 43.86 2.00 -1.70
CA SER A 148 42.80 1.56 -0.80
C SER A 148 42.23 2.76 -0.06
N VAL A 149 40.91 2.93 -0.07
CA VAL A 149 40.17 3.55 1.03
C VAL A 149 38.76 2.96 1.08
N SER A 150 38.48 2.32 2.22
CA SER A 150 37.17 1.88 2.66
C SER A 150 36.20 3.04 2.76
N SER A 151 34.95 2.84 2.34
CA SER A 151 33.83 3.56 2.94
C SER A 151 32.60 2.66 2.94
N ASN A 152 32.09 2.46 4.15
CA ASN A 152 30.85 1.75 4.45
C ASN A 152 29.69 2.42 3.69
N GLY A 153 29.17 1.75 2.68
CA GLY A 153 27.89 2.08 2.06
C GLY A 153 26.77 1.74 3.03
N SER A 154 26.47 2.67 3.94
CA SER A 154 25.22 2.66 4.70
C SER A 154 24.08 2.63 3.68
N ALA A 155 23.29 1.56 3.70
CA ALA A 155 22.08 1.43 2.90
C ALA A 155 21.17 2.63 3.21
N ASN A 156 21.26 3.66 2.36
CA ASN A 156 20.33 4.77 2.37
C ASN A 156 19.04 4.24 1.77
N VAL A 157 18.26 3.57 2.63
CA VAL A 157 16.87 3.20 2.38
C VAL A 157 16.17 4.48 1.97
N LYS A 158 15.94 4.63 0.67
CA LYS A 158 15.10 5.69 0.13
C LYS A 158 13.73 5.49 0.74
N GLU A 159 13.46 6.19 1.84
CA GLU A 159 12.18 6.18 2.52
C GLU A 159 11.08 6.45 1.50
N SER A 160 10.30 5.41 1.20
CA SER A 160 9.30 5.39 0.13
C SER A 160 8.37 6.60 0.29
N SER A 161 8.14 7.33 -0.81
CA SER A 161 7.37 8.59 -0.83
C SER A 161 6.03 8.54 -0.08
N TRP A 162 5.41 7.37 0.05
CA TRP A 162 4.17 7.17 0.81
C TRP A 162 4.35 7.25 2.35
N LYS A 163 5.50 6.82 2.90
CA LYS A 163 5.84 7.03 4.33
C LYS A 163 5.97 8.52 4.66
N LYS A 164 6.40 9.34 3.71
CA LYS A 164 6.45 10.81 3.84
C LYS A 164 5.06 11.44 3.79
N MET A 165 4.15 10.92 2.97
CA MET A 165 2.77 11.41 2.88
C MET A 165 1.96 11.12 4.15
N GLY A 166 2.17 9.96 4.79
CA GLY A 166 1.58 9.65 6.10
C GLY A 166 1.90 10.68 7.19
N LYS A 167 3.12 11.23 7.18
CA LYS A 167 3.56 12.27 8.12
C LYS A 167 2.90 13.63 7.86
N LYS A 168 2.68 13.99 6.58
CA LYS A 168 2.04 15.26 6.19
C LYS A 168 0.54 15.29 6.52
N LEU A 169 -0.09 14.13 6.64
CA LEU A 169 -1.53 13.99 6.87
C LEU A 169 -1.89 13.48 8.27
N LYS A 170 -0.96 13.47 9.24
CA LYS A 170 -1.21 13.00 10.63
C LYS A 170 -1.84 11.59 10.71
N TRP A 171 -1.66 10.74 9.70
CA TRP A 171 -2.17 9.37 9.71
C TRP A 171 -1.31 8.53 10.65
N ARG A 172 -1.72 8.41 11.91
CA ARG A 172 -1.19 7.39 12.82
C ARG A 172 -1.74 6.04 12.37
N ARG A 173 -0.84 5.12 12.00
CA ARG A 173 -1.13 3.69 11.95
C ARG A 173 -1.63 3.28 13.34
N SER A 174 -2.90 2.90 13.46
CA SER A 174 -3.38 2.23 14.67
C SER A 174 -2.89 0.78 14.60
N SER A 175 -1.75 0.52 15.22
CA SER A 175 -1.21 -0.83 15.42
C SER A 175 -1.79 -1.40 16.71
N ASN A 176 -2.46 -2.55 16.59
CA ASN A 176 -2.73 -3.56 17.61
C ASN A 176 -3.13 -3.07 19.01
N GLY A 177 -4.44 -3.00 19.26
CA GLY A 177 -4.98 -3.12 20.61
C GLY A 177 -5.13 -4.60 20.98
N SER A 178 -4.15 -5.14 21.70
CA SER A 178 -4.34 -6.39 22.45
C SER A 178 -5.46 -6.20 23.47
N PHE A 179 -6.44 -7.09 23.42
CA PHE A 179 -7.51 -7.18 24.41
C PHE A 179 -6.93 -7.81 25.68
N GLU A 180 -6.60 -7.00 26.69
CA GLU A 180 -6.41 -7.47 28.06
C GLU A 180 -7.72 -7.29 28.84
N GLU A 181 -8.31 -8.45 29.13
CA GLU A 181 -9.37 -8.67 30.09
C GLU A 181 -8.86 -8.37 31.50
N THR A 182 -9.42 -7.37 32.18
CA THR A 182 -9.25 -7.20 33.63
C THR A 182 -10.61 -7.25 34.30
N VAL A 183 -10.87 -8.42 34.90
CA VAL A 183 -11.93 -8.65 35.88
C VAL A 183 -11.56 -7.92 37.17
N GLN A 184 -12.43 -7.04 37.67
CA GLN A 184 -12.38 -6.61 39.07
C GLN A 184 -13.75 -6.72 39.75
N ASN A 185 -13.80 -7.75 40.58
CA ASN A 185 -14.72 -8.02 41.68
C ASN A 185 -14.71 -6.86 42.69
N GLN A 186 -15.86 -6.44 43.21
CA GLN A 186 -15.94 -5.75 44.50
C GLN A 186 -17.28 -6.08 45.18
N GLN A 187 -17.16 -6.89 46.24
CA GLN A 187 -18.20 -7.17 47.22
C GLN A 187 -18.20 -6.10 48.30
N GLY A 188 -19.42 -5.74 48.76
CA GLY A 188 -19.73 -5.40 50.15
C GLY A 188 -19.45 -3.97 50.60
N GLU A 189 -20.52 -3.26 50.98
CA GLU A 189 -20.71 -2.78 52.36
C GLU A 189 -22.19 -2.45 52.60
N VAL A 190 -22.65 -2.86 53.78
CA VAL A 190 -24.00 -2.73 54.34
C VAL A 190 -24.00 -1.50 55.24
N PHE A 191 -24.98 -0.58 55.14
CA PHE A 191 -25.40 0.22 56.30
C PHE A 191 -26.88 0.64 56.20
N THR A 192 -27.54 0.54 57.35
CA THR A 192 -28.96 0.74 57.65
C THR A 192 -29.32 2.18 58.05
N THR A 193 -30.63 2.45 58.07
CA THR A 193 -31.40 3.48 58.82
C THR A 193 -31.20 4.96 58.51
N ASN A 194 -32.23 5.63 58.00
CA ASN A 194 -33.28 6.29 58.79
C ASN A 194 -34.55 6.53 57.97
#